data_AF-A0A7R9FDS4-F1
#
_entry.id   AF-A0A7R9FDS4-F1
#
_cell.length_a   1.000
_cell.length_b   1.000
_cell.length_c   1.000
_cell.angle_alpha   90.00
_cell.angle_beta   90.00
_cell.angle_gamma   90.00
#
_symmetry.space_group_name_H-M   'P 1'
#
loop_
_entity.id
_entity.type
_entity.pdbx_description
1 polymer ?
#
loop_
_entity_poly.entity_id
_entity_poly.type
_entity_poly.pdbx_seq_one_letter_code
_entity_poly.pdbx_strand_id
1 'polypeptide(L)'
;LGVAINWRNVWRTLQEVLTDCTKDNGWLHVSGAADRVVHYTLSQILYNMYEPPSDNELEVLYDIPDRGDQIKILWLQKAAIGFYTVKLKGTLIENTDEKYAMHMLDTAYIRTTHRRQGHGLSILTDLLQ
;
A
#
# COMPACT_ATOMS: atom_id res chain seq x y z
N LEU A 1 -12.14 -11.41 -16.69
CA LEU A 1 -13.14 -10.61 -15.95
C LEU A 1 -12.49 -9.29 -15.59
N GLY A 2 -12.94 -8.19 -16.20
CA GLY A 2 -12.33 -6.87 -16.02
C GLY A 2 -12.99 -6.10 -14.88
N VAL A 3 -12.23 -5.80 -13.82
CA VAL A 3 -12.67 -4.89 -12.75
C VAL A 3 -12.25 -3.46 -13.12
N ALA A 4 -13.12 -2.50 -12.85
CA ALA A 4 -12.87 -1.09 -13.04
C ALA A 4 -13.34 -0.30 -11.80
N ILE A 5 -12.67 0.82 -11.53
CA ILE A 5 -12.97 1.74 -10.44
C ILE A 5 -13.61 2.99 -11.03
N ASN A 6 -14.76 3.39 -10.49
CA ASN A 6 -15.31 4.72 -10.75
C ASN A 6 -14.81 5.67 -9.66
N TRP A 7 -14.08 6.71 -10.06
CA TRP A 7 -13.70 7.79 -9.18
C TRP A 7 -13.94 9.13 -9.87
N ARG A 8 -14.69 10.02 -9.21
CA ARG A 8 -15.10 11.33 -9.75
C ARG A 8 -15.78 11.20 -11.13
N ASN A 9 -16.70 10.25 -11.27
CA ASN A 9 -17.46 9.97 -12.50
C ASN A 9 -16.61 9.50 -13.69
N VAL A 10 -15.37 9.06 -13.46
CA VAL A 10 -14.51 8.47 -14.49
C VAL A 10 -14.26 7.01 -14.16
N TRP A 11 -14.59 6.12 -15.09
CA TRP A 11 -14.25 4.71 -15.01
C TRP A 11 -12.82 4.49 -15.47
N ARG A 12 -12.04 3.76 -14.67
CA ARG A 12 -10.68 3.34 -15.00
C ARG A 12 -10.50 1.87 -14.68
N THR A 13 -9.83 1.15 -15.57
CA THR A 13 -9.30 -0.18 -15.31
C THR A 13 -8.30 -0.13 -14.15
N LEU A 14 -8.04 -1.29 -13.52
CA LEU A 14 -7.00 -1.37 -12.49
C LEU A 14 -5.64 -0.90 -12.99
N GLN A 15 -5.29 -1.22 -14.24
CA GLN A 15 -4.03 -0.79 -14.84
C GLN A 15 -3.94 0.74 -14.96
N GLU A 16 -5.01 1.40 -15.40
CA GLU A 16 -5.06 2.87 -15.50
C GLU A 16 -5.01 3.55 -14.12
N VAL A 17 -5.49 2.91 -13.07
CA VAL A 17 -5.37 3.42 -11.70
C VAL A 17 -3.95 3.24 -11.17
N LEU A 18 -3.32 2.09 -11.44
CA LEU A 18 -1.98 1.74 -10.94
C LEU A 18 -0.85 2.34 -11.79
N THR A 19 -1.14 3.17 -12.79
CA THR A 19 -0.14 3.82 -13.65
C THR A 19 -0.28 5.35 -13.59
N ASP A 20 0.82 6.05 -13.32
CA ASP A 20 0.85 7.50 -13.26
C ASP A 20 2.21 8.04 -13.77
N CYS A 21 2.20 8.72 -14.92
CA CYS A 21 3.41 9.23 -15.56
C CYS A 21 4.09 10.35 -14.76
N THR A 22 3.39 10.97 -13.80
CA THR A 22 3.91 12.06 -12.96
C THR A 22 4.72 11.56 -11.77
N LYS A 23 4.64 10.27 -11.42
CA LYS A 23 5.31 9.71 -10.25
C LYS A 23 6.75 9.32 -10.55
N ASP A 24 7.67 9.71 -9.68
CA ASP A 24 9.07 9.28 -9.74
C ASP A 24 9.25 7.85 -9.23
N ASN A 25 10.39 7.23 -9.53
CA ASN A 25 10.71 5.91 -8.99
C ASN A 25 11.04 6.01 -7.49
N GLY A 26 10.55 5.06 -6.70
CA GLY A 26 10.85 4.95 -5.27
C GLY A 26 9.60 4.92 -4.39
N TRP A 27 9.83 4.97 -3.07
CA TRP A 27 8.78 5.03 -2.06
C TRP A 27 8.25 6.45 -1.92
N LEU A 28 7.01 6.67 -2.34
CA LEU A 28 6.37 7.99 -2.30
C LEU A 28 5.23 8.00 -1.28
N HIS A 29 5.14 9.07 -0.51
CA HIS A 29 4.07 9.27 0.48
C HIS A 29 2.72 9.46 -0.20
N VAL A 30 1.67 8.87 0.37
CA VAL A 30 0.28 9.08 -0.02
C VAL A 30 -0.20 10.42 0.53
N SER A 31 -0.37 11.42 -0.34
CA SER A 31 -0.70 12.79 0.08
C SER A 31 -2.12 13.23 -0.30
N GLY A 32 -2.77 12.51 -1.23
CA GLY A 32 -4.04 12.91 -1.81
C GLY A 32 -5.05 11.78 -1.99
N ALA A 33 -6.27 12.14 -2.39
CA ALA A 33 -7.33 11.19 -2.67
C ALA A 33 -6.99 10.25 -3.85
N ALA A 34 -6.27 10.73 -4.86
CA ALA A 34 -5.80 9.90 -5.97
C ALA A 34 -4.86 8.79 -5.47
N ASP A 35 -3.85 9.14 -4.67
CA ASP A 35 -2.93 8.17 -4.07
C ASP A 35 -3.66 7.16 -3.18
N ARG A 36 -4.68 7.60 -2.43
CA ARG A 36 -5.52 6.70 -1.63
C ARG A 36 -6.31 5.71 -2.49
N VAL A 37 -6.78 6.12 -3.67
CA VAL A 37 -7.41 5.20 -4.64
C VAL A 37 -6.39 4.20 -5.15
N VAL A 38 -5.14 4.59 -5.43
CA VAL A 38 -4.07 3.66 -5.81
C VAL A 38 -3.80 2.65 -4.69
N HIS A 39 -3.62 3.12 -3.45
CA HIS A 39 -3.43 2.25 -2.29
C HIS A 39 -4.59 1.27 -2.12
N TYR A 40 -5.84 1.74 -2.12
CA TYR A 40 -7.02 0.89 -2.01
C TYR A 40 -7.08 -0.16 -3.14
N THR A 41 -6.68 0.24 -4.34
CA THR A 41 -6.61 -0.67 -5.49
C THR A 41 -5.59 -1.79 -5.25
N LEU A 42 -4.42 -1.48 -4.69
CA LEU A 42 -3.43 -2.49 -4.33
C LEU A 42 -3.93 -3.38 -3.18
N SER A 43 -4.39 -2.78 -2.08
CA SER A 43 -4.65 -3.48 -0.83
C SER A 43 -5.96 -4.26 -0.82
N GLN A 44 -7.03 -3.71 -1.41
CA GLN A 44 -8.38 -4.27 -1.29
C GLN A 44 -8.89 -4.96 -2.56
N ILE A 45 -8.32 -4.64 -3.73
CA ILE A 45 -8.75 -5.24 -5.00
C ILE A 45 -7.69 -6.19 -5.52
N LEU A 46 -6.47 -5.69 -5.77
CA LEU A 46 -5.42 -6.48 -6.39
C LEU A 46 -5.00 -7.62 -5.47
N TYR A 47 -4.66 -7.33 -4.22
CA TYR A 47 -4.32 -8.35 -3.25
C TYR A 47 -5.48 -9.33 -3.04
N ASN A 48 -6.68 -8.87 -2.69
CA ASN A 48 -7.79 -9.80 -2.37
C ASN A 48 -8.28 -10.65 -3.56
N MET A 49 -8.31 -10.10 -4.78
CA MET A 49 -8.96 -10.77 -5.93
C MET A 49 -7.99 -11.38 -6.94
N TYR A 50 -6.77 -10.84 -7.06
CA TYR A 50 -5.83 -11.21 -8.12
C TYR A 50 -4.52 -11.79 -7.59
N GLU A 51 -4.13 -11.43 -6.38
CA GLU A 51 -2.94 -11.92 -5.70
C GLU A 51 -3.29 -12.30 -4.24
N PRO A 52 -4.27 -13.20 -4.03
CA PRO A 52 -4.86 -13.47 -2.72
C PRO A 52 -3.81 -13.98 -1.72
N PRO A 53 -4.00 -13.70 -0.42
CA PRO A 53 -3.10 -14.17 0.62
C PRO A 53 -2.90 -15.68 0.53
N SER A 54 -1.64 -16.10 0.62
CA SER A 54 -1.24 -17.50 0.68
C SER A 54 -1.07 -17.95 2.13
N ASP A 55 -1.87 -18.93 2.56
CA ASP A 55 -1.71 -19.59 3.86
C ASP A 55 -0.31 -20.21 4.03
N ASN A 56 0.27 -20.73 2.93
CA ASN A 56 1.62 -21.29 2.95
C ASN A 56 2.71 -20.25 3.23
N GLU A 57 2.45 -18.99 2.89
CA GLU A 57 3.35 -17.85 3.15
C GLU A 57 2.94 -17.08 4.41
N LEU A 58 1.95 -17.59 5.17
CA LEU A 58 1.38 -16.97 6.38
C LEU A 58 0.84 -15.55 6.12
N GLU A 59 0.32 -15.31 4.92
CA GLU A 59 -0.27 -14.04 4.52
C GLU A 59 -1.72 -13.94 5.02
N VAL A 60 -2.15 -12.73 5.37
CA VAL A 60 -3.52 -12.43 5.81
C VAL A 60 -4.10 -11.28 5.00
N LEU A 61 -5.44 -11.16 5.00
CA LEU A 61 -6.12 -9.98 4.44
C LEU A 61 -5.74 -8.72 5.21
N TYR A 62 -5.52 -7.62 4.49
CA TYR A 62 -5.23 -6.33 5.10
C TYR A 62 -6.51 -5.57 5.41
N ASP A 63 -6.56 -4.94 6.57
CA ASP A 63 -7.58 -3.94 6.88
C ASP A 63 -7.29 -2.60 6.18
N ILE A 64 -8.22 -1.66 6.27
CA ILE A 64 -8.04 -0.29 5.82
C ILE A 64 -7.21 0.46 6.88
N PRO A 65 -6.14 1.18 6.48
CA PRO A 65 -5.33 1.95 7.43
C PRO A 65 -6.12 3.03 8.15
N ASP A 66 -5.74 3.32 9.39
CA ASP A 66 -6.36 4.37 10.18
C ASP A 66 -6.08 5.75 9.60
N ARG A 67 -6.92 6.73 9.93
CA ARG A 67 -6.77 8.11 9.45
C ARG A 67 -5.40 8.73 9.75
N GLY A 68 -4.72 8.27 10.81
CA GLY A 68 -3.41 8.77 11.24
C GLY A 68 -2.22 7.99 10.66
N ASP A 69 -2.47 6.90 9.93
CA ASP A 69 -1.41 6.05 9.43
C ASP A 69 -0.70 6.70 8.26
N GLN A 70 0.62 6.58 8.25
CA GLN A 70 1.37 6.92 7.05
C GLN A 70 1.29 5.75 6.08
N ILE A 71 1.12 6.08 4.81
CA ILE A 71 1.12 5.12 3.72
C ILE A 71 2.17 5.57 2.73
N LYS A 72 3.02 4.64 2.28
CA LYS A 72 3.90 4.86 1.13
C LYS A 72 3.63 3.82 0.06
N ILE A 73 3.72 4.26 -1.20
CA ILE A 73 3.55 3.41 -2.38
C ILE A 73 4.89 3.32 -3.09
N LEU A 74 5.31 2.13 -3.48
CA LEU A 74 6.46 1.92 -4.33
C LEU A 74 6.06 2.12 -5.79
N TRP A 75 6.67 3.12 -6.40
CA TRP A 75 6.55 3.40 -7.82
C TRP A 75 7.80 2.92 -8.55
N LEU A 76 7.60 2.17 -9.63
CA LEU A 76 8.67 1.71 -10.51
C LEU A 76 8.21 1.81 -11.95
N GLN A 77 8.95 2.55 -12.77
CA GLN A 77 8.62 2.77 -14.18
C GLN A 77 7.16 3.24 -14.38
N LYS A 78 6.74 4.20 -13.53
CA LYS A 78 5.40 4.78 -13.52
C LYS A 78 4.26 3.84 -13.08
N ALA A 79 4.57 2.61 -12.66
CA ALA A 79 3.61 1.68 -12.11
C ALA A 79 3.72 1.61 -10.57
N ALA A 80 2.58 1.57 -9.90
CA ALA A 80 2.50 1.26 -8.47
C ALA A 80 2.62 -0.27 -8.28
N ILE A 81 3.66 -0.70 -7.56
CA ILE A 81 4.03 -2.14 -7.45
C ILE A 81 4.00 -2.67 -6.02
N GLY A 82 3.69 -1.82 -5.04
CA GLY A 82 3.59 -2.21 -3.65
C GLY A 82 3.28 -1.03 -2.75
N PHE A 83 3.02 -1.30 -1.49
CA PHE A 83 2.82 -0.29 -0.46
C PHE A 83 3.31 -0.80 0.90
N TYR A 84 3.48 0.13 1.83
CA TYR A 84 3.53 -0.20 3.25
C TYR A 84 2.83 0.88 4.07
N THR A 85 2.39 0.51 5.27
CA THR A 85 1.73 1.40 6.24
C THR A 85 2.52 1.48 7.53
N VAL A 86 2.43 2.62 8.22
CA VAL A 86 3.11 2.86 9.50
C VAL A 86 2.14 3.46 10.49
N LYS A 87 2.04 2.80 11.66
CA LYS A 87 1.47 3.41 12.86
C LYS A 87 2.52 4.33 13.47
N LEU A 88 2.21 5.62 13.58
CA LEU A 88 3.19 6.59 14.05
C LEU A 88 3.35 6.53 15.57
N LYS A 89 4.58 6.75 16.04
CA LYS A 89 4.85 6.94 17.47
C LYS A 89 3.90 7.98 18.06
N GLY A 90 3.24 7.63 19.16
CA GLY A 90 2.33 8.51 19.88
C GLY A 90 0.88 8.51 19.38
N THR A 91 0.55 7.80 18.29
CA THR A 91 -0.85 7.56 17.93
C THR A 91 -1.46 6.50 18.85
N LEU A 92 -2.78 6.59 19.06
CA LEU A 92 -3.52 5.62 19.87
C LEU A 92 -3.53 4.26 19.17
N ILE A 93 -3.35 3.20 19.95
CA ILE A 93 -3.61 1.83 19.51
C ILE A 93 -5.12 1.62 19.59
N GLU A 94 -5.73 1.20 18.48
CA GLU A 94 -7.17 1.02 18.38
C GLU A 94 -7.70 0.12 19.50
N ASN A 95 -8.86 0.47 20.06
CA ASN A 95 -9.52 -0.27 21.14
C ASN A 95 -8.69 -0.41 22.44
N THR A 96 -7.73 0.48 22.65
CA THR A 96 -6.95 0.58 23.90
C THR A 96 -6.76 2.05 24.31
N ASP A 97 -6.30 2.27 25.54
CA ASP A 97 -5.82 3.59 26.01
C ASP A 97 -4.31 3.77 25.82
N GLU A 98 -3.65 2.86 25.09
CA GLU A 98 -2.22 2.86 24.86
C GLU A 98 -1.84 3.62 23.59
N LYS A 99 -0.56 4.00 23.51
CA LYS A 99 0.01 4.66 22.33
C LYS A 99 1.22 3.90 21.84
N TYR A 100 1.43 3.88 20.53
CA TYR A 100 2.62 3.28 19.94
C TYR A 100 3.89 3.97 20.47
N ALA A 101 4.78 3.20 21.12
CA ALA A 101 6.02 3.73 21.70
C ALA A 101 7.09 4.09 20.64
N MET A 102 6.94 3.57 19.42
CA MET A 102 7.79 3.81 18.27
C MET A 102 6.99 3.73 16.97
N HIS A 103 7.59 4.14 15.85
CA HIS A 103 7.01 3.90 14.53
C HIS A 103 6.94 2.40 14.27
N MET A 104 5.75 1.89 13.99
CA MET A 104 5.53 0.47 13.71
C MET A 104 5.20 0.29 12.23
N LEU A 105 6.00 -0.50 11.54
CA LEU A 105 5.59 -1.07 10.26
C LEU A 105 4.39 -1.98 10.52
N ASP A 106 3.27 -1.68 9.88
CA ASP A 106 1.97 -2.28 10.18
C ASP A 106 1.53 -3.26 9.10
N THR A 107 1.45 -2.79 7.86
CA THR A 107 1.22 -3.65 6.70
C THR A 107 2.26 -3.40 5.63
N ALA A 108 2.59 -4.43 4.86
CA ALA A 108 3.50 -4.35 3.73
C ALA A 108 3.07 -5.33 2.65
N TYR A 109 2.98 -4.84 1.41
CA TYR A 109 2.62 -5.64 0.25
C TYR A 109 3.50 -5.26 -0.93
N ILE A 110 4.06 -6.27 -1.58
CA ILE A 110 4.72 -6.16 -2.88
C ILE A 110 4.03 -7.12 -3.82
N ARG A 111 3.66 -6.62 -5.01
CA ARG A 111 3.06 -7.43 -6.06
C ARG A 111 3.88 -8.69 -6.30
N THR A 112 3.22 -9.83 -6.43
CA THR A 112 3.85 -11.17 -6.60
C THR A 112 4.90 -11.18 -7.71
N THR A 113 4.62 -10.50 -8.82
CA THR A 113 5.52 -10.32 -9.98
C THR A 113 6.79 -9.51 -9.70
N HIS A 114 6.87 -8.81 -8.57
CA HIS A 114 7.99 -7.97 -8.13
C HIS A 114 8.63 -8.48 -6.84
N ARG A 115 8.18 -9.63 -6.30
CA ARG A 115 8.79 -10.23 -5.10
C ARG A 115 10.19 -10.77 -5.41
N ARG A 116 10.99 -10.96 -4.34
CA ARG A 116 12.38 -11.47 -4.40
C ARG A 116 13.38 -10.57 -5.15
N GLN A 117 13.05 -9.28 -5.32
CA GLN A 117 13.90 -8.28 -5.98
C GLN A 117 14.46 -7.22 -5.00
N GLY A 118 14.45 -7.51 -3.69
CA GLY A 118 14.98 -6.62 -2.66
C GLY A 118 14.03 -5.52 -2.16
N HIS A 119 12.79 -5.43 -2.68
CA HIS A 119 11.83 -4.40 -2.24
C HIS A 119 11.43 -4.50 -0.77
N GLY A 120 11.36 -5.70 -0.19
CA GLY A 120 11.12 -5.84 1.26
C GLY A 120 12.23 -5.21 2.11
N LEU A 121 13.49 -5.35 1.68
CA LEU A 121 14.62 -4.69 2.34
C LEU A 121 14.59 -3.17 2.13
N SER A 122 14.13 -2.70 0.96
CA SER A 122 14.02 -1.27 0.72
C SER A 122 12.94 -0.60 1.57
N ILE A 123 11.88 -1.31 1.99
CA ILE A 123 10.94 -0.81 3.02
C ILE A 123 11.69 -0.48 4.30
N LEU A 124 12.52 -1.41 4.79
CA LEU A 124 13.28 -1.21 6.03
C LEU A 124 14.27 -0.05 5.92
N THR A 125 14.90 0.11 4.76
CA THR A 125 15.83 1.23 4.52
C THR A 125 15.08 2.57 4.48
N ASP A 126 13.92 2.60 3.85
CA ASP A 126 13.10 3.81 3.69
C ASP A 126 12.37 4.22 4.97
N LEU A 127 12.08 3.27 5.88
CA LEU A 127 11.56 3.54 7.23
C LEU A 127 12.58 4.23 8.16
N LEU A 128 13.87 4.05 7.88
CA LEU A 128 14.97 4.60 8.67
C LEU A 128 15.45 5.97 8.20
N GLN A 129 14.86 6.49 7.11
CA GLN A 129 15.12 7.85 6.58
C GLN A 129 14.20 8.87 7.25
#